data_AF-A0A191WC46-F1
#
_entry.id   AF-A0A191WC46-F1
#
_cell.length_a   1.000
_cell.length_b   1.000
_cell.length_c   1.000
_cell.angle_alpha   90.00
_cell.angle_beta   90.00
_cell.angle_gamma   90.00
#
_symmetry.space_group_name_H-M   'P 1'
#
loop_
_entity.id
_entity.type
_entity.pdbx_description
1 polymer ?
#
loop_
_entity_poly.entity_id
_entity_poly.type
_entity_poly.pdbx_seq_one_letter_code
_entity_poly.pdbx_strand_id
1 'polypeptide(L)'
;MTIWDDEEELPIPRPPAPEGGLVAAVSRLPSAGDVKFAPRPLGGYDRAEVDAFVDDLGETVAAVWAALDEDRHELAELRAENTKLRSSDNADLEHEVTLGAVGLLSQAQMIADKAVADAEAYARDLVLTARTQYREAQERNAAEAAASAPAGTGSGSGVGGAAGSSEPSTATGSISLPSLPEIEFVRTYAQVAQVQLRSVLDALTEQVDRLGTLPQPEPVEAVTVVAEDEVPDEEPDWLPAVPPQPTKGRQSYVSP
;
A
#
# COMPACT_ATOMS: atom_id res chain seq x y z
N MET A 1 15.79 14.65 21.15
CA MET A 1 15.83 15.44 19.91
C MET A 1 17.17 15.16 19.28
N THR A 2 17.21 14.06 18.54
CA THR A 2 18.40 13.58 17.83
C THR A 2 17.89 13.24 16.45
N ILE A 3 18.26 14.09 15.51
CA ILE A 3 17.95 14.00 14.09
C ILE A 3 18.69 12.77 13.59
N TRP A 4 17.96 11.77 13.11
CA TRP A 4 18.55 10.67 12.36
C TRP A 4 18.69 11.21 10.94
N ASP A 5 19.93 11.49 10.57
CA ASP A 5 20.31 11.90 9.22
C ASP A 5 19.91 10.79 8.23
N ASP A 6 18.99 11.15 7.33
CA ASP A 6 18.69 10.49 6.06
C ASP A 6 19.87 10.68 5.09
N GLU A 7 21.02 10.06 5.30
CA GLU A 7 22.07 9.99 4.27
C GLU A 7 22.93 8.73 4.44
N GLU A 8 22.55 7.64 3.76
CA GLU A 8 23.47 6.67 3.15
C GLU A 8 22.67 5.61 2.37
N GLU A 9 21.86 6.08 1.41
CA GLU A 9 21.34 5.22 0.35
C GLU A 9 22.53 4.83 -0.55
N LEU A 10 23.16 3.70 -0.23
CA LEU A 10 24.29 3.17 -0.99
C LEU A 10 23.87 3.05 -2.47
N PRO A 11 24.55 3.73 -3.40
CA PRO A 11 24.18 3.66 -4.80
C PRO A 11 24.38 2.22 -5.27
N ILE A 12 23.28 1.56 -5.61
CA ILE A 12 23.30 0.27 -6.29
C ILE A 12 24.25 0.43 -7.48
N PRO A 13 25.31 -0.39 -7.60
CA PRO A 13 26.22 -0.30 -8.74
C PRO A 13 25.41 -0.59 -9.99
N ARG A 14 25.11 0.45 -10.77
CA ARG A 14 24.52 0.29 -12.10
C ARG A 14 25.50 -0.57 -12.90
N PRO A 15 25.05 -1.71 -13.48
CA PRO A 15 25.92 -2.48 -14.35
C PRO A 15 26.43 -1.55 -15.47
N PRO A 16 27.72 -1.59 -15.83
CA PRO A 16 28.23 -0.81 -16.95
C PRO A 16 27.47 -1.25 -18.19
N ALA A 17 26.79 -0.32 -18.86
CA ALA A 17 26.00 -0.59 -20.07
C ALA A 17 26.88 -1.30 -21.12
N PRO A 18 26.68 -2.60 -21.40
CA PRO A 18 27.58 -3.34 -22.26
C PRO A 18 26.92 -3.60 -23.63
N GLU A 19 26.37 -2.57 -24.29
CA GLU A 19 25.73 -2.77 -25.60
C GLU A 19 26.10 -1.70 -26.64
N GLY A 20 26.52 -0.50 -26.20
CA GLY A 20 26.97 0.55 -27.13
C GLY A 20 28.37 0.32 -27.70
N GLY A 21 29.23 -0.44 -27.03
CA GLY A 21 30.65 -0.57 -27.39
C GLY A 21 30.90 -1.34 -28.68
N LEU A 22 30.22 -2.47 -28.86
CA LEU A 22 30.33 -3.29 -30.07
C LEU A 22 29.67 -2.59 -31.26
N VAL A 23 28.49 -2.03 -31.05
CA VAL A 23 27.76 -1.26 -32.06
C VAL A 23 28.57 -0.03 -32.53
N ALA A 24 29.18 0.70 -31.59
CA ALA A 24 30.05 1.84 -31.89
C ALA A 24 31.39 1.43 -32.53
N ALA A 25 31.89 0.23 -32.24
CA ALA A 25 33.09 -0.31 -32.88
C ALA A 25 32.81 -0.77 -34.31
N VAL A 26 31.67 -1.44 -34.52
CA VAL A 26 31.22 -1.93 -35.83
C VAL A 26 30.95 -0.75 -36.78
N SER A 27 30.42 0.38 -36.27
CA SER A 27 30.15 1.59 -37.08
C SER A 27 31.39 2.37 -37.49
N ARG A 28 32.56 2.00 -36.97
CA ARG A 28 33.86 2.57 -37.34
C ARG A 28 34.64 1.67 -38.30
N LEU A 29 34.12 0.49 -38.64
CA LEU A 29 34.79 -0.40 -39.58
C LEU A 29 34.74 0.18 -40.99
N PRO A 30 35.85 0.12 -41.75
CA PRO A 30 35.85 0.53 -43.15
C PRO A 30 34.90 -0.37 -43.95
N SER A 31 34.24 0.20 -44.96
CA SER A 31 33.42 -0.56 -45.90
C SER A 31 34.26 -1.62 -46.61
N ALA A 32 33.74 -2.85 -46.71
CA ALA A 32 34.47 -4.00 -47.27
C ALA A 32 35.09 -3.72 -48.66
N GLY A 33 34.49 -2.82 -49.46
CA GLY A 33 34.99 -2.42 -50.77
C GLY A 33 36.30 -1.61 -50.79
N ASP A 34 36.84 -1.18 -49.63
CA ASP A 34 38.10 -0.41 -49.57
C ASP A 34 39.33 -1.28 -49.26
N VAL A 35 39.15 -2.60 -49.11
CA VAL A 35 40.24 -3.53 -48.77
C VAL A 35 41.01 -3.94 -50.03
N LYS A 36 42.33 -3.70 -50.05
CA LYS A 36 43.22 -4.09 -51.16
C LYS A 36 44.26 -5.09 -50.69
N PHE A 37 44.33 -6.24 -51.36
CA PHE A 37 45.35 -7.26 -51.10
C PHE A 37 46.51 -7.15 -52.10
N ALA A 38 47.75 -7.24 -51.61
CA ALA A 38 48.93 -7.27 -52.47
C ALA A 38 49.07 -8.66 -53.15
N PRO A 39 49.20 -8.74 -54.49
CA PRO A 39 49.34 -10.03 -55.16
C PRO A 39 50.72 -10.64 -54.88
N ARG A 40 50.76 -11.94 -54.54
CA ARG A 40 52.00 -12.68 -54.32
C ARG A 40 52.24 -13.64 -55.50
N PRO A 41 53.40 -13.57 -56.19
CA PRO A 41 53.61 -14.30 -57.44
C PRO A 41 53.79 -15.82 -57.28
N LEU A 42 54.04 -16.32 -56.06
CA LEU A 42 54.05 -17.75 -55.75
C LEU A 42 53.28 -18.00 -54.45
N GLY A 43 52.22 -18.82 -54.53
CA GLY A 43 51.46 -19.32 -53.38
C GLY A 43 50.58 -18.29 -52.66
N GLY A 44 49.44 -17.93 -53.25
CA GLY A 44 48.41 -17.07 -52.66
C GLY A 44 46.99 -17.59 -52.93
N TYR A 45 45.99 -16.99 -52.26
CA TYR A 45 44.57 -17.28 -52.49
C TYR A 45 44.15 -16.86 -53.90
N ASP A 46 43.18 -17.56 -54.48
CA ASP A 46 42.60 -17.16 -55.77
C ASP A 46 41.87 -15.82 -55.63
N ARG A 47 42.19 -14.90 -56.53
CA ARG A 47 41.63 -13.54 -56.48
C ARG A 47 40.13 -13.54 -56.72
N ALA A 48 39.64 -14.39 -57.63
CA ALA A 48 38.21 -14.47 -57.92
C ALA A 48 37.41 -14.99 -56.72
N GLU A 49 37.98 -15.96 -55.98
CA GLU A 49 37.38 -16.49 -54.76
C GLU A 49 37.38 -15.46 -53.62
N VAL A 50 38.49 -14.72 -53.45
CA VAL A 50 38.58 -13.65 -52.44
C VAL A 50 37.63 -12.50 -52.77
N ASP A 51 37.53 -12.08 -54.03
CA ASP A 51 36.62 -11.02 -54.45
C ASP A 51 35.16 -11.44 -54.19
N ALA A 52 34.77 -12.68 -54.55
CA ALA A 52 33.44 -13.21 -54.26
C ALA A 52 33.12 -13.31 -52.76
N PHE A 53 34.09 -13.71 -51.94
CA PHE A 53 33.93 -13.75 -50.48
C PHE A 53 33.78 -12.35 -49.87
N VAL A 54 34.54 -11.37 -50.36
CA VAL A 54 34.44 -9.98 -49.90
C VAL A 54 33.09 -9.37 -50.28
N ASP A 55 32.57 -9.68 -51.46
CA ASP A 55 31.24 -9.26 -51.89
C ASP A 55 30.14 -9.86 -50.98
N ASP A 56 30.18 -11.17 -50.71
CA ASP A 56 29.26 -11.86 -49.78
C ASP A 56 29.36 -11.31 -48.35
N LEU A 57 30.58 -11.04 -47.87
CA LEU A 57 30.80 -10.40 -46.59
C LEU A 57 30.22 -8.97 -46.58
N GLY A 58 30.31 -8.24 -47.68
CA GLY A 58 29.70 -6.93 -47.85
C GLY A 58 28.18 -6.97 -47.74
N GLU A 59 27.54 -7.93 -48.41
CA GLU A 59 26.10 -8.15 -48.37
C GLU A 59 25.62 -8.54 -46.97
N THR A 60 26.29 -9.48 -46.31
CA THR A 60 25.94 -9.90 -44.94
C THR A 60 26.10 -8.77 -43.93
N VAL A 61 27.18 -7.99 -44.02
CA VAL A 61 27.38 -6.80 -43.17
C VAL A 61 26.25 -5.79 -43.42
N ALA A 62 25.90 -5.51 -44.67
CA ALA A 62 24.80 -4.60 -45.00
C ALA A 62 23.44 -5.07 -44.45
N ALA A 63 23.16 -6.38 -44.50
CA ALA A 63 21.96 -6.96 -43.91
C ALA A 63 21.92 -6.80 -42.38
N VAL A 64 23.05 -7.01 -41.70
CA VAL A 64 23.16 -6.80 -40.24
C VAL A 64 22.95 -5.32 -39.88
N TRP A 65 23.47 -4.39 -40.68
CA TRP A 65 23.22 -2.96 -40.48
C TRP A 65 21.74 -2.61 -40.59
N ALA A 66 21.06 -3.10 -41.62
CA ALA A 66 19.64 -2.86 -41.81
C ALA A 66 18.80 -3.43 -40.66
N ALA A 67 19.10 -4.64 -40.20
CA ALA A 67 18.43 -5.25 -39.05
C ALA A 67 18.66 -4.43 -37.76
N LEU A 68 19.89 -3.98 -37.52
CA LEU A 68 20.24 -3.17 -36.35
C LEU A 68 19.54 -1.80 -36.36
N ASP A 69 19.36 -1.19 -37.53
CA ASP A 69 18.61 0.06 -37.67
C ASP A 69 17.12 -0.14 -37.42
N GLU A 70 16.55 -1.24 -37.90
CA GLU A 70 15.15 -1.63 -37.61
C GLU A 70 14.95 -1.85 -36.10
N ASP A 71 15.81 -2.65 -35.46
CA ASP A 71 15.74 -2.90 -34.01
C ASP A 71 15.85 -1.60 -33.20
N ARG A 72 16.69 -0.65 -33.64
CA ARG A 72 16.79 0.66 -32.99
C ARG A 72 15.51 1.48 -33.14
N HIS A 73 14.86 1.41 -34.30
CA HIS A 73 13.59 2.08 -34.54
C HIS A 73 12.48 1.48 -33.67
N GLU A 74 12.37 0.16 -33.62
CA GLU A 74 11.41 -0.54 -32.77
C GLU A 74 11.65 -0.21 -31.28
N LEU A 75 12.89 -0.26 -30.81
CA LEU A 75 13.22 0.11 -29.44
C LEU A 75 12.95 1.58 -29.12
N ALA A 76 13.06 2.48 -30.09
CA ALA A 76 12.70 3.89 -29.90
C ALA A 76 11.17 4.06 -29.79
N GLU A 77 10.42 3.34 -30.63
CA GLU A 77 8.96 3.34 -30.62
C GLU A 77 8.41 2.74 -29.31
N LEU A 78 8.87 1.55 -28.91
CA LEU A 78 8.47 0.90 -27.68
C LEU A 78 8.79 1.75 -26.44
N ARG A 79 9.93 2.46 -26.43
CA ARG A 79 10.25 3.39 -25.33
C ARG A 79 9.33 4.60 -25.32
N ALA A 80 8.98 5.14 -26.48
CA ALA A 80 8.03 6.25 -26.57
C ALA A 80 6.63 5.82 -26.11
N GLU A 81 6.17 4.64 -26.53
CA GLU A 81 4.90 4.07 -26.10
C GLU A 81 4.88 3.77 -24.60
N ASN A 82 5.93 3.14 -24.06
CA ASN A 82 6.00 2.85 -22.63
C ASN A 82 6.00 4.14 -21.78
N THR A 83 6.68 5.19 -22.25
CA THR A 83 6.63 6.51 -21.61
C THR A 83 5.22 7.11 -21.64
N LYS A 84 4.53 6.97 -22.78
CA LYS A 84 3.14 7.43 -22.94
C LYS A 84 2.19 6.67 -22.02
N LEU A 85 2.25 5.34 -22.00
CA LEU A 85 1.42 4.50 -21.14
C LEU A 85 1.66 4.78 -19.66
N ARG A 86 2.93 4.92 -19.24
CA ARG A 86 3.25 5.31 -17.86
C ARG A 86 2.67 6.68 -17.49
N SER A 87 2.65 7.63 -18.43
CA SER A 87 2.07 8.95 -18.18
C SER A 87 0.55 8.92 -18.09
N SER A 88 -0.13 8.09 -18.90
CA SER A 88 -1.59 7.94 -18.81
C SER A 88 -2.00 7.18 -17.55
N ASP A 89 -1.37 6.05 -17.26
CA ASP A 89 -1.70 5.23 -16.10
C ASP A 89 -1.47 6.01 -14.80
N ASN A 90 -0.40 6.80 -14.72
CA ASN A 90 -0.16 7.64 -13.56
C ASN A 90 -1.24 8.73 -13.39
N ALA A 91 -1.70 9.34 -14.49
CA ALA A 91 -2.78 10.32 -14.43
C ALA A 91 -4.12 9.70 -13.98
N ASP A 92 -4.42 8.48 -14.45
CA ASP A 92 -5.62 7.75 -14.06
C ASP A 92 -5.56 7.36 -12.58
N LEU A 93 -4.42 6.83 -12.10
CA LEU A 93 -4.20 6.52 -10.69
C LEU A 93 -4.32 7.77 -9.80
N GLU A 94 -3.74 8.90 -10.20
CA GLU A 94 -3.87 10.16 -9.47
C GLU A 94 -5.33 10.61 -9.37
N HIS A 95 -6.12 10.41 -10.43
CA HIS A 95 -7.54 10.71 -10.44
C HIS A 95 -8.33 9.81 -9.49
N GLU A 96 -8.09 8.49 -9.53
CA GLU A 96 -8.72 7.51 -8.65
C GLU A 96 -8.40 7.77 -7.17
N VAL A 97 -7.13 8.03 -6.85
CA VAL A 97 -6.69 8.37 -5.49
C VAL A 97 -7.36 9.66 -5.03
N THR A 98 -7.45 10.67 -5.90
CA THR A 98 -8.12 11.93 -5.57
C THR A 98 -9.60 11.70 -5.27
N LEU A 99 -10.31 10.94 -6.11
CA LEU A 99 -11.73 10.60 -5.88
C LEU A 99 -11.93 9.80 -4.59
N GLY A 100 -11.08 8.82 -4.33
CA GLY A 100 -11.08 8.04 -3.09
C GLY A 100 -10.85 8.91 -1.85
N ALA A 101 -9.89 9.84 -1.92
CA ALA A 101 -9.59 10.78 -0.84
C ALA A 101 -10.77 11.73 -0.55
N VAL A 102 -11.47 12.21 -1.58
CA VAL A 102 -12.70 13.01 -1.39
C VAL A 102 -13.78 12.18 -0.69
N GLY A 103 -13.96 10.92 -1.07
CA GLY A 103 -14.89 10.00 -0.41
C GLY A 103 -14.55 9.79 1.07
N LEU A 104 -13.28 9.53 1.38
CA LEU A 104 -12.80 9.37 2.76
C LEU A 104 -12.94 10.66 3.57
N LEU A 105 -12.68 11.83 2.98
CA LEU A 105 -12.87 13.12 3.66
C LEU A 105 -14.34 13.37 3.99
N SER A 106 -15.25 13.09 3.05
CA SER A 106 -16.70 13.21 3.29
C SER A 106 -17.18 12.24 4.38
N GLN A 107 -16.66 11.01 4.38
CA GLN A 107 -16.94 10.04 5.44
C GLN A 107 -16.41 10.52 6.81
N ALA A 108 -15.17 11.04 6.84
CA ALA A 108 -14.57 11.56 8.07
C ALA A 108 -15.36 12.77 8.61
N GLN A 109 -15.85 13.65 7.73
CA GLN A 109 -16.72 14.77 8.11
C GLN A 109 -18.04 14.26 8.73
N MET A 110 -18.71 13.28 8.11
CA MET A 110 -19.92 12.68 8.69
C MET A 110 -19.68 12.06 10.07
N ILE A 111 -18.55 11.36 10.24
CA ILE A 111 -18.18 10.77 11.54
C ILE A 111 -17.91 11.87 12.57
N ALA A 112 -17.23 12.94 12.17
CA ALA A 112 -16.96 14.08 13.03
C ALA A 112 -18.26 14.77 13.48
N ASP A 113 -19.18 15.05 12.55
CA ASP A 113 -20.47 15.66 12.85
C ASP A 113 -21.30 14.80 13.80
N LYS A 114 -21.31 13.49 13.58
CA LYS A 114 -21.96 12.53 14.48
C LYS A 114 -21.31 12.54 15.87
N ALA A 115 -19.99 12.50 15.95
CA ALA A 115 -19.28 12.52 17.22
C ALA A 115 -19.53 13.81 18.01
N VAL A 116 -19.63 14.97 17.33
CA VAL A 116 -20.02 16.24 17.95
C VAL A 116 -21.44 16.16 18.49
N ALA A 117 -22.40 15.66 17.71
CA ALA A 117 -23.78 15.50 18.16
C ALA A 117 -23.89 14.57 19.39
N ASP A 118 -23.16 13.45 19.37
CA ASP A 118 -23.11 12.49 20.49
C ASP A 118 -22.48 13.13 21.74
N ALA A 119 -21.39 13.89 21.57
CA ALA A 119 -20.73 14.61 22.66
C ALA A 119 -21.62 15.71 23.27
N GLU A 120 -22.37 16.45 22.44
CA GLU A 120 -23.34 17.45 22.92
C GLU A 120 -24.48 16.80 23.72
N ALA A 121 -25.00 15.68 23.23
CA ALA A 121 -26.05 14.93 23.94
C ALA A 121 -25.55 14.44 25.29
N TYR A 122 -24.35 13.84 25.33
CA TYR A 122 -23.71 13.40 26.56
C TYR A 122 -23.46 14.55 27.54
N ALA A 123 -22.97 15.70 27.06
CA ALA A 123 -22.75 16.87 27.91
C ALA A 123 -24.06 17.39 28.54
N ARG A 124 -25.16 17.38 27.79
CA ARG A 124 -26.48 17.75 28.34
C ARG A 124 -26.95 16.78 29.41
N ASP A 125 -26.80 15.48 29.17
CA ASP A 125 -27.16 14.44 30.13
C ASP A 125 -26.34 14.54 31.42
N LEU A 126 -25.03 14.78 31.30
CA LEU A 126 -24.13 14.99 32.43
C LEU A 126 -24.59 16.19 33.29
N VAL A 127 -24.97 17.31 32.65
CA VAL A 127 -25.45 18.52 33.35
C VAL A 127 -26.79 18.28 34.04
N LEU A 128 -27.72 17.55 33.40
CA LEU A 128 -28.99 17.20 34.02
C LEU A 128 -28.78 16.30 35.23
N THR A 129 -27.94 15.27 35.10
CA THR A 129 -27.57 14.36 36.17
C THR A 129 -26.93 15.12 37.35
N ALA A 130 -25.97 16.00 37.07
CA ALA A 130 -25.32 16.82 38.10
C ALA A 130 -26.31 17.74 38.83
N ARG A 131 -27.27 18.34 38.12
CA ARG A 131 -28.32 19.18 38.73
C ARG A 131 -29.25 18.38 39.63
N THR A 132 -29.63 17.18 39.23
CA THR A 132 -30.47 16.29 40.07
C THR A 132 -29.71 15.90 41.34
N GLN A 133 -28.46 15.46 41.19
CA GLN A 133 -27.61 15.12 42.33
C GLN A 133 -27.40 16.29 43.29
N TYR A 134 -27.24 17.51 42.77
CA TYR A 134 -27.11 18.72 43.59
C TYR A 134 -28.38 19.01 44.41
N ARG A 135 -29.56 18.88 43.79
CA ARG A 135 -30.84 19.07 44.50
C ARG A 135 -31.04 18.01 45.58
N GLU A 136 -30.79 16.74 45.26
CA GLU A 136 -30.91 15.65 46.24
C GLU A 136 -29.95 15.82 47.42
N ALA A 137 -28.71 16.25 47.17
CA ALA A 137 -27.75 16.56 48.23
C ALA A 137 -28.22 17.73 49.10
N GLN A 138 -28.81 18.77 48.49
CA GLN A 138 -29.36 19.91 49.23
C GLN A 138 -30.57 19.51 50.08
N GLU A 139 -31.48 18.70 49.55
CA GLU A 139 -32.64 18.19 50.29
C GLU A 139 -32.23 17.30 51.47
N ARG A 140 -31.25 16.40 51.27
CA ARG A 140 -30.67 15.60 52.36
C ARG A 140 -30.06 16.47 53.46
N ASN A 141 -29.22 17.43 53.09
CA ASN A 141 -28.60 18.34 54.06
C ASN A 141 -29.66 19.18 54.82
N ALA A 142 -30.72 19.61 54.15
CA ALA A 142 -31.82 20.34 54.79
C ALA A 142 -32.62 19.46 55.76
N ALA A 143 -32.88 18.21 55.40
CA ALA A 143 -33.53 17.23 56.26
C ALA A 143 -32.68 16.89 57.49
N GLU A 144 -31.36 16.70 57.31
CA GLU A 144 -30.41 16.50 58.40
C GLU A 144 -30.34 17.72 59.33
N ALA A 145 -30.34 18.93 58.78
CA ALA A 145 -30.37 20.17 59.56
C ALA A 145 -31.67 20.32 60.37
N ALA A 146 -32.82 19.94 59.80
CA ALA A 146 -34.11 19.95 60.49
C ALA A 146 -34.20 18.87 61.58
N ALA A 147 -33.64 17.68 61.35
CA ALA A 147 -33.55 16.62 62.36
C ALA A 147 -32.59 16.98 63.51
N SER A 148 -31.56 17.80 63.21
CA SER A 148 -30.57 18.28 64.18
C SER A 148 -31.00 19.58 64.89
N ALA A 149 -32.14 20.17 64.52
CA ALA A 149 -32.68 21.35 65.17
C ALA A 149 -33.28 20.96 66.54
N PRO A 150 -32.72 21.44 67.68
CA PRO A 150 -33.25 21.08 68.99
C PRO A 150 -34.64 21.66 69.18
N ALA A 151 -35.60 20.81 69.58
CA ALA A 151 -36.89 21.24 70.10
C ALA A 151 -36.66 22.02 71.41
N GLY A 152 -36.55 23.34 71.30
CA GLY A 152 -36.29 24.23 72.42
C GLY A 152 -37.22 25.43 72.42
N THR A 153 -38.38 25.28 73.07
CA THR A 153 -39.09 26.38 73.72
C THR A 153 -38.12 27.28 74.50
N GLY A 154 -38.16 28.59 74.22
CA GLY A 154 -38.06 29.62 75.26
C GLY A 154 -36.71 30.30 75.50
N SER A 155 -36.68 31.59 75.15
CA SER A 155 -36.15 32.70 75.96
C SER A 155 -34.62 32.89 76.12
N GLY A 156 -34.11 33.90 75.40
CA GLY A 156 -33.44 35.06 76.02
C GLY A 156 -31.92 35.03 76.24
N SER A 157 -31.25 36.05 75.69
CA SER A 157 -30.03 36.72 76.18
C SER A 157 -28.66 36.05 75.94
N GLY A 158 -27.76 36.80 75.29
CA GLY A 158 -26.32 36.56 75.37
C GLY A 158 -25.52 37.05 74.17
N VAL A 159 -24.84 38.19 74.33
CA VAL A 159 -23.81 38.72 73.44
C VAL A 159 -22.55 37.85 73.49
N GLY A 160 -21.95 37.59 72.33
CA GLY A 160 -20.49 37.42 72.15
C GLY A 160 -19.86 36.10 72.57
N GLY A 161 -19.18 35.43 71.64
CA GLY A 161 -18.28 34.33 71.95
C GLY A 161 -17.79 33.58 70.72
N ALA A 162 -16.50 33.75 70.41
CA ALA A 162 -15.79 33.12 69.32
C ALA A 162 -15.79 31.58 69.39
N ALA A 163 -15.88 30.92 68.23
CA ALA A 163 -15.46 29.53 68.07
C ALA A 163 -15.02 29.27 66.62
N GLY A 164 -13.72 29.07 66.45
CA GLY A 164 -13.21 28.07 65.52
C GLY A 164 -13.08 28.46 64.05
N SER A 165 -12.21 29.41 63.75
CA SER A 165 -11.34 29.29 62.58
C SER A 165 -10.51 28.00 62.72
N SER A 166 -11.07 26.88 62.27
CA SER A 166 -10.30 25.67 61.99
C SER A 166 -9.74 25.82 60.58
N GLU A 167 -8.50 26.25 60.53
CA GLU A 167 -7.63 26.13 59.36
C GLU A 167 -7.73 24.70 58.78
N PRO A 168 -7.66 24.55 57.44
CA PRO A 168 -7.41 23.27 56.82
C PRO A 168 -5.97 22.87 57.16
N SER A 169 -5.80 22.15 58.26
CA SER A 169 -4.59 21.42 58.54
C SER A 169 -4.42 20.40 57.40
N THR A 170 -3.49 20.70 56.51
CA THR A 170 -2.99 19.81 55.48
C THR A 170 -2.43 18.55 56.15
N ALA A 171 -3.32 17.59 56.37
CA ALA A 171 -2.99 16.24 56.72
C ALA A 171 -2.34 15.58 55.49
N THR A 172 -1.02 15.64 55.49
CA THR A 172 -0.11 14.56 55.10
C THR A 172 -0.83 13.25 54.79
N GLY A 173 -0.87 12.93 53.49
CA GLY A 173 -0.95 11.58 52.91
C GLY A 173 -1.55 10.48 53.80
N SER A 174 -2.83 10.57 54.14
CA SER A 174 -3.59 9.36 54.43
C SER A 174 -3.85 8.68 53.08
N ILE A 175 -2.95 7.77 52.70
CA ILE A 175 -3.24 6.76 51.70
C ILE A 175 -4.50 6.06 52.20
N SER A 176 -5.64 6.42 51.62
CA SER A 176 -6.90 5.74 51.87
C SER A 176 -6.69 4.32 51.36
N LEU A 177 -6.42 3.37 52.26
CA LEU A 177 -6.35 1.97 51.87
C LEU A 177 -7.71 1.64 51.20
N PRO A 178 -7.71 1.13 49.96
CA PRO A 178 -8.96 0.81 49.30
C PRO A 178 -9.68 -0.24 50.14
N SER A 179 -10.98 -0.09 50.28
CA SER A 179 -11.79 -1.06 51.01
C SER A 179 -11.60 -2.45 50.37
N LEU A 180 -11.51 -3.52 51.16
CA LEU A 180 -11.22 -4.89 50.65
C LEU A 180 -12.02 -5.29 49.38
N PRO A 181 -13.30 -4.86 49.20
CA PRO A 181 -14.04 -5.12 47.96
C PRO A 181 -13.47 -4.40 46.72
N GLU A 182 -13.03 -3.15 46.85
CA GLU A 182 -12.50 -2.36 45.72
C GLU A 182 -11.18 -2.92 45.20
N ILE A 183 -10.33 -3.46 46.09
CA ILE A 183 -9.08 -4.11 45.69
C ILE A 183 -9.36 -5.36 44.86
N GLU A 184 -10.39 -6.13 45.22
CA GLU A 184 -10.80 -7.33 44.48
C GLU A 184 -11.43 -6.99 43.13
N PHE A 185 -12.26 -5.95 43.07
CA PHE A 185 -12.81 -5.43 41.80
C PHE A 185 -11.71 -4.91 40.87
N VAL A 186 -10.75 -4.13 41.39
CA VAL A 186 -9.62 -3.65 40.58
C VAL A 186 -8.74 -4.80 40.13
N ARG A 187 -8.51 -5.80 40.99
CA ARG A 187 -7.69 -6.99 40.65
C ARG A 187 -8.38 -7.85 39.59
N THR A 188 -9.67 -8.10 39.70
CA THR A 188 -10.43 -8.87 38.70
C THR A 188 -10.54 -8.12 37.38
N TYR A 189 -10.79 -6.81 37.41
CA TYR A 189 -10.84 -6.00 36.20
C TYR A 189 -9.48 -5.93 35.50
N ALA A 190 -8.38 -5.76 36.25
CA ALA A 190 -7.03 -5.79 35.71
C ALA A 190 -6.69 -7.18 35.10
N GLN A 191 -7.13 -8.26 35.75
CA GLN A 191 -6.92 -9.61 35.24
C GLN A 191 -7.72 -9.88 33.95
N VAL A 192 -8.96 -9.40 33.86
CA VAL A 192 -9.78 -9.48 32.64
C VAL A 192 -9.16 -8.63 31.52
N ALA A 193 -8.74 -7.40 31.82
CA ALA A 193 -8.07 -6.54 30.86
C ALA A 193 -6.76 -7.17 30.34
N GLN A 194 -5.98 -7.82 31.20
CA GLN A 194 -4.75 -8.53 30.80
C GLN A 194 -5.03 -9.70 29.85
N VAL A 195 -6.09 -10.48 30.10
CA VAL A 195 -6.50 -11.58 29.22
C VAL A 195 -6.99 -11.04 27.88
N GLN A 196 -7.77 -9.96 27.88
CA GLN A 196 -8.24 -9.31 26.66
C GLN A 196 -7.09 -8.74 25.82
N LEU A 197 -6.11 -8.07 26.44
CA LEU A 197 -4.94 -7.54 25.75
C LEU A 197 -4.08 -8.64 25.13
N ARG A 198 -3.92 -9.77 25.84
CA ARG A 198 -3.19 -10.93 25.31
C ARG A 198 -3.90 -11.56 24.11
N SER A 199 -5.22 -11.69 24.17
CA SER A 199 -6.02 -12.18 23.04
C SER A 199 -5.96 -11.26 21.82
N VAL A 200 -5.94 -9.93 22.03
CA VAL A 200 -5.80 -8.96 20.94
C VAL A 200 -4.41 -9.03 20.32
N LEU A 201 -3.35 -9.16 21.13
CA LEU A 201 -1.98 -9.30 20.65
C LEU A 201 -1.77 -10.62 19.90
N ASP A 202 -2.33 -11.73 20.38
CA ASP A 202 -2.26 -13.03 19.69
C ASP A 202 -2.99 -12.96 18.34
N ALA A 203 -4.18 -12.34 18.28
CA ALA A 203 -4.92 -12.14 17.04
C ALA A 203 -4.20 -11.23 16.04
N LEU A 204 -3.54 -10.16 16.51
CA LEU A 204 -2.71 -9.29 15.66
C LEU A 204 -1.46 -10.03 15.17
N THR A 205 -0.86 -10.88 16.00
CA THR A 205 0.31 -11.68 15.62
C THR A 205 -0.08 -12.72 14.56
N GLU A 206 -1.23 -13.37 14.70
CA GLU A 206 -1.78 -14.29 13.69
C GLU A 206 -2.13 -13.57 12.38
N GLN A 207 -2.69 -12.36 12.45
CA GLN A 207 -2.96 -11.54 11.25
C GLN A 207 -1.68 -11.08 10.56
N VAL A 208 -0.64 -10.73 11.31
CA VAL A 208 0.69 -10.40 10.75
C VAL A 208 1.35 -11.63 10.13
N ASP A 209 1.28 -12.80 10.76
CA ASP A 209 1.81 -14.06 10.19
C ASP A 209 1.06 -14.47 8.91
N ARG A 210 -0.25 -14.23 8.87
CA ARG A 210 -1.08 -14.40 7.67
C ARG A 210 -0.78 -13.39 6.55
N LEU A 211 -0.33 -12.19 6.89
CA LEU A 211 0.17 -11.19 5.95
C LEU A 211 1.58 -11.51 5.47
N GLY A 212 2.41 -12.16 6.30
CA GLY A 212 3.74 -12.66 5.94
C GLY A 212 3.70 -13.92 5.07
N THR A 213 2.60 -14.67 5.09
CA THR A 213 2.34 -15.86 4.26
C THR A 213 1.39 -15.58 3.10
N LEU A 214 1.40 -14.34 2.57
CA LEU A 214 0.93 -14.09 1.21
C LEU A 214 1.58 -15.15 0.29
N PRO A 215 0.81 -15.93 -0.48
CA PRO A 215 1.37 -16.92 -1.39
C PRO A 215 2.33 -16.17 -2.31
N GLN A 216 3.62 -16.52 -2.24
CA GLN A 216 4.53 -16.19 -3.32
C GLN A 216 3.85 -16.72 -4.60
N PRO A 217 3.76 -15.94 -5.68
CA PRO A 217 3.29 -16.47 -6.95
C PRO A 217 4.15 -17.69 -7.24
N GLU A 218 3.55 -18.87 -7.22
CA GLU A 218 4.27 -20.11 -7.44
C GLU A 218 5.04 -19.97 -8.76
N PRO A 219 6.35 -20.27 -8.79
CA PRO A 219 6.99 -20.54 -10.06
C PRO A 219 6.26 -21.76 -10.60
N VAL A 220 5.48 -21.56 -11.66
CA VAL A 220 4.80 -22.59 -12.44
C VAL A 220 5.73 -23.79 -12.59
N GLU A 221 5.54 -24.77 -11.71
CA GLU A 221 6.14 -26.08 -11.83
C GLU A 221 5.60 -26.64 -13.13
N ALA A 222 6.52 -26.95 -14.03
CA ALA A 222 6.26 -27.67 -15.25
C ALA A 222 5.64 -29.03 -14.88
N VAL A 223 4.30 -29.08 -14.86
CA VAL A 223 3.56 -30.33 -14.83
C VAL A 223 3.75 -30.96 -16.20
N THR A 224 4.65 -31.93 -16.25
CA THR A 224 4.69 -32.98 -17.28
C THR A 224 3.34 -33.68 -17.32
N VAL A 225 2.50 -33.32 -18.28
CA VAL A 225 1.29 -34.09 -18.61
C VAL A 225 1.69 -35.16 -19.62
N VAL A 226 1.92 -36.37 -19.10
CA VAL A 226 1.84 -37.61 -19.89
C VAL A 226 0.35 -37.86 -20.16
N ALA A 227 0.07 -38.24 -21.41
CA ALA A 227 -1.23 -38.52 -21.98
C ALA A 227 -2.12 -39.42 -21.12
N GLU A 228 -3.44 -39.15 -21.13
CA GLU A 228 -4.48 -40.07 -21.58
C GLU A 228 -5.89 -39.43 -21.42
N ASP A 229 -6.58 -39.36 -22.56
CA ASP A 229 -8.03 -39.39 -22.84
C ASP A 229 -9.07 -38.57 -22.04
N GLU A 230 -9.81 -37.78 -22.84
CA GLU A 230 -11.27 -37.58 -22.82
C GLU A 230 -11.88 -36.54 -21.85
N VAL A 231 -11.97 -35.28 -22.33
CA VAL A 231 -12.91 -34.25 -21.83
C VAL A 231 -13.43 -33.43 -23.02
N PRO A 232 -14.75 -33.20 -23.16
CA PRO A 232 -15.36 -32.62 -24.36
C PRO A 232 -15.15 -31.10 -24.46
N ASP A 233 -15.04 -30.61 -25.69
CA ASP A 233 -14.89 -29.20 -26.06
C ASP A 233 -16.09 -28.34 -25.59
N GLU A 234 -15.95 -27.64 -24.48
CA GLU A 234 -16.71 -26.42 -24.21
C GLU A 234 -15.80 -25.21 -24.53
N GLU A 235 -15.91 -24.72 -25.77
CA GLU A 235 -15.30 -23.45 -26.17
C GLU A 235 -15.98 -22.30 -25.39
N PRO A 236 -15.22 -21.45 -24.68
CA PRO A 236 -15.79 -20.34 -23.92
C PRO A 236 -16.36 -19.24 -24.85
N ASP A 237 -17.61 -18.87 -24.56
CA ASP A 237 -18.59 -18.13 -25.37
C ASP A 237 -18.29 -16.61 -25.56
N TRP A 238 -17.02 -16.21 -25.68
CA TRP A 238 -16.60 -14.80 -25.78
C TRP A 238 -16.12 -14.36 -27.17
N LEU A 239 -16.17 -15.22 -28.19
CA LEU A 239 -15.86 -14.83 -29.57
C LEU A 239 -17.09 -14.22 -30.26
N PRO A 240 -17.06 -12.95 -30.68
CA PRO A 240 -18.13 -12.39 -31.51
C PRO A 240 -18.13 -13.06 -32.89
N ALA A 241 -19.30 -13.55 -33.31
CA ALA A 241 -19.49 -14.26 -34.57
C ALA A 241 -18.94 -13.49 -35.78
N VAL A 242 -17.90 -14.05 -36.41
CA VAL A 242 -17.39 -13.59 -37.71
C VAL A 242 -18.36 -14.06 -38.81
N PRO A 243 -18.93 -13.17 -39.64
CA PRO A 243 -19.79 -13.60 -40.75
C PRO A 243 -18.98 -14.34 -41.83
N PRO A 244 -19.53 -15.40 -42.45
CA PRO A 244 -18.79 -16.19 -43.44
C PRO A 244 -18.53 -15.36 -44.71
N GLN A 245 -17.27 -15.34 -45.16
CA GLN A 245 -16.90 -14.78 -46.46
C GLN A 245 -17.46 -15.65 -47.60
N PRO A 246 -17.97 -15.06 -48.70
CA PRO A 246 -18.37 -15.81 -49.87
C PRO A 246 -17.15 -16.46 -50.55
N THR A 247 -17.18 -17.78 -50.68
CA THR A 247 -16.19 -18.59 -51.37
C THR A 247 -16.09 -18.20 -52.85
N LYS A 248 -14.98 -17.58 -53.26
CA LYS A 248 -14.63 -17.45 -54.69
C LYS A 248 -14.15 -18.81 -55.18
N GLY A 249 -15.03 -19.54 -55.87
CA GLY A 249 -14.70 -20.77 -56.57
C GLY A 249 -13.59 -20.55 -57.61
N ARG A 250 -12.48 -21.27 -57.46
CA ARG A 250 -11.48 -21.43 -58.52
C ARG A 250 -11.89 -22.62 -59.37
N GLN A 251 -12.25 -22.29 -60.61
CA GLN A 251 -12.58 -23.22 -61.67
C GLN A 251 -11.40 -24.14 -61.98
N SER A 252 -11.75 -25.40 -62.23
CA SER A 252 -10.92 -26.43 -62.84
C SER A 252 -10.47 -26.01 -64.24
N TYR A 253 -9.16 -26.04 -64.49
CA TYR A 253 -8.65 -26.10 -65.85
C TYR A 253 -8.30 -27.54 -66.19
N VAL A 254 -9.09 -28.09 -67.11
CA VAL A 254 -8.80 -29.28 -67.90
C VAL A 254 -7.80 -28.87 -68.99
N SER A 255 -6.70 -29.62 -69.12
CA SER A 255 -5.71 -29.40 -70.19
C SER A 255 -6.03 -30.32 -71.39
N PRO A 256 -5.96 -29.82 -72.64
CA PRO A 256 -5.97 -30.64 -73.84
C PRO A 256 -4.61 -31.29 -74.12
#